data_AF-A0A419YU33-F1
#
_entry.id   AF-A0A419YU33-F1
#
_cell.length_a   1.000
_cell.length_b   1.000
_cell.length_c   1.000
_cell.angle_alpha   90.00
_cell.angle_beta   90.00
_cell.angle_gamma   90.00
#
_symmetry.space_group_name_H-M   'P 1'
#
loop_
_entity.id
_entity.type
_entity.pdbx_description
1 polymer ?
#
loop_
_entity_poly.entity_id
_entity_poly.type
_entity_poly.pdbx_seq_one_letter_code
_entity_poly.pdbx_strand_id
1 'polypeptide(L)'
;MSTPSARTIGPIGAVYLRCYPFDTWEMASHQAAIRAFARTRGYWDPEVFLDNGRRSGVALPQLDALSALVGAGWCEVVFVPGLWVFSVDDGDARATAERLKRLGGRVEEVPDPRRAARSRPLLRSGTG
;
A
#
# COMPACT_ATOMS: atom_id res chain seq x y z
N MET A 1 -16.52 -35.88 -10.06
CA MET A 1 -16.89 -34.81 -9.11
C MET A 1 -15.62 -34.36 -8.42
N SER A 2 -15.02 -33.28 -8.90
CA SER A 2 -13.79 -32.73 -8.33
C SER A 2 -14.15 -31.78 -7.20
N THR A 3 -13.67 -32.07 -6.00
CA THR A 3 -13.77 -31.20 -4.83
C THR A 3 -13.12 -29.85 -5.14
N PRO A 4 -13.74 -28.70 -4.80
CA PRO A 4 -13.03 -27.43 -4.89
C PRO A 4 -11.83 -27.50 -3.94
N SER A 5 -10.64 -27.36 -4.50
CA SER A 5 -9.41 -27.21 -3.73
C SER A 5 -9.62 -26.05 -2.77
N ALA A 6 -9.57 -26.32 -1.46
CA ALA A 6 -9.57 -25.29 -0.45
C ALA A 6 -8.41 -24.36 -0.80
N ARG A 7 -8.74 -23.19 -1.35
CA ARG A 7 -7.80 -22.09 -1.47
C ARG A 7 -7.40 -21.86 -0.02
N THR A 8 -6.20 -22.29 0.35
CA THR A 8 -5.62 -21.93 1.64
C THR A 8 -5.74 -20.42 1.67
N ILE A 9 -6.63 -19.89 2.51
CA ILE A 9 -6.82 -18.46 2.66
C ILE A 9 -5.54 -18.01 3.35
N GLY A 10 -4.50 -17.80 2.54
CA GLY A 10 -3.27 -17.18 2.99
C GLY A 10 -3.61 -15.82 3.59
N PRO A 11 -2.72 -15.25 4.39
CA PRO A 11 -2.95 -13.95 4.99
C PRO A 11 -3.39 -12.96 3.91
N ILE A 12 -4.55 -12.32 4.11
CA ILE A 12 -5.14 -11.43 3.12
C ILE A 12 -4.39 -10.10 3.22
N GLY A 13 -3.66 -9.79 2.15
CA GLY A 13 -3.04 -8.49 1.95
C GLY A 13 -3.94 -7.60 1.12
N ALA A 14 -3.85 -6.30 1.33
CA ALA A 14 -4.48 -5.29 0.49
C ALA A 14 -3.42 -4.36 -0.09
N VAL A 15 -3.69 -3.81 -1.25
CA VAL A 15 -2.96 -2.69 -1.85
C VAL A 15 -3.83 -1.46 -1.73
N TYR A 16 -3.28 -0.37 -1.20
CA TYR A 16 -3.97 0.91 -1.22
C TYR A 16 -3.27 1.93 -2.11
N LEU A 17 -4.05 2.58 -2.96
CA LEU A 17 -3.60 3.58 -3.90
C LEU A 17 -4.54 4.78 -3.90
N ARG A 18 -3.95 5.95 -4.14
CA ARG A 18 -4.69 7.19 -4.39
C ARG A 18 -4.01 7.94 -5.52
N CYS A 19 -4.81 8.43 -6.47
CA CYS A 19 -4.34 9.31 -7.52
C CYS A 19 -5.15 10.59 -7.57
N TYR A 20 -4.48 11.73 -7.74
CA TYR A 20 -5.11 12.99 -8.09
C TYR A 20 -4.18 13.80 -9.02
N PRO A 21 -4.66 14.32 -10.17
CA PRO A 21 -6.02 14.18 -10.71
C PRO A 21 -6.34 12.73 -11.15
N PHE A 22 -7.53 12.53 -11.71
CA PHE A 22 -7.95 11.21 -12.20
C PHE A 22 -6.93 10.64 -13.21
N ASP A 23 -6.55 9.40 -13.02
CA ASP A 23 -5.66 8.65 -13.91
C ASP A 23 -6.44 7.57 -14.65
N THR A 24 -6.53 7.66 -15.98
CA THR A 24 -7.20 6.65 -16.80
C THR A 24 -6.50 5.30 -16.78
N TRP A 25 -5.24 5.26 -16.36
CA TRP A 25 -4.46 4.02 -16.22
C TRP A 25 -4.54 3.44 -14.81
N GLU A 26 -5.30 4.06 -13.91
CA GLU A 26 -5.56 3.56 -12.56
C GLU A 26 -4.28 3.20 -11.78
N MET A 27 -3.20 3.93 -12.04
CA MET A 27 -1.88 3.66 -11.49
C MET A 27 -1.39 2.22 -11.78
N ALA A 28 -1.68 1.67 -12.97
CA ALA A 28 -1.36 0.29 -13.36
C ALA A 28 0.10 -0.12 -13.08
N SER A 29 1.07 0.77 -13.32
CA SER A 29 2.48 0.48 -13.01
C SER A 29 2.74 0.34 -11.51
N HIS A 30 2.07 1.13 -10.66
CA HIS A 30 2.16 1.00 -9.20
C HIS A 30 1.46 -0.29 -8.75
N GLN A 31 0.29 -0.61 -9.28
CA GLN A 31 -0.39 -1.87 -8.99
C GLN A 31 0.51 -3.07 -9.33
N ALA A 32 1.14 -3.08 -10.50
CA ALA A 32 2.03 -4.15 -10.93
C ALA A 32 3.26 -4.28 -10.01
N ALA A 33 3.92 -3.17 -9.69
CA ALA A 33 5.08 -3.16 -8.81
C ALA A 33 4.73 -3.62 -7.39
N ILE A 34 3.61 -3.16 -6.84
CA ILE A 34 3.17 -3.53 -5.49
C ILE A 34 2.75 -4.99 -5.45
N ARG A 35 2.01 -5.49 -6.44
CA ARG A 35 1.66 -6.92 -6.51
C ARG A 35 2.89 -7.80 -6.62
N ALA A 36 3.90 -7.39 -7.39
CA ALA A 36 5.17 -8.12 -7.45
C ALA A 36 5.88 -8.13 -6.09
N PHE A 37 5.90 -7.00 -5.38
CA PHE A 37 6.46 -6.93 -4.02
C PHE A 37 5.66 -7.76 -3.01
N ALA A 38 4.34 -7.67 -3.02
CA ALA A 38 3.46 -8.43 -2.14
C ALA A 38 3.67 -9.95 -2.30
N ARG A 39 3.88 -10.42 -3.55
CA ARG A 39 4.22 -11.82 -3.84
C ARG A 39 5.53 -12.25 -3.18
N THR A 40 6.57 -11.41 -3.14
CA THR A 40 7.82 -11.76 -2.44
C THR A 40 7.65 -11.84 -0.92
N ARG A 41 6.54 -11.30 -0.40
CA ARG A 41 6.12 -11.39 1.01
C ARG A 41 5.11 -12.50 1.30
N GLY A 42 4.74 -13.30 0.29
CA GLY A 42 3.78 -14.41 0.42
C GLY A 42 2.32 -14.05 0.12
N TYR A 43 2.04 -12.82 -0.33
CA TYR A 43 0.69 -12.34 -0.66
C TYR A 43 0.48 -12.41 -2.17
N TRP A 44 -0.16 -13.47 -2.62
CA TRP A 44 -0.26 -13.80 -4.05
C TRP A 44 -1.27 -12.96 -4.82
N ASP A 45 -2.33 -12.53 -4.14
CA ASP A 45 -3.49 -11.88 -4.75
C ASP A 45 -4.07 -10.80 -3.82
N PRO A 46 -3.29 -9.76 -3.49
CA PRO A 46 -3.78 -8.71 -2.60
C PRO A 46 -4.86 -7.88 -3.31
N GLU A 47 -5.96 -7.63 -2.61
CA GLU A 47 -7.08 -6.84 -3.12
C GLU A 47 -6.66 -5.37 -3.28
N VAL A 48 -7.08 -4.72 -4.37
CA VAL A 48 -6.68 -3.33 -4.67
C VAL A 48 -7.80 -2.36 -4.30
N PHE A 49 -7.50 -1.46 -3.38
CA PHE A 49 -8.32 -0.33 -2.98
C PHE A 49 -7.75 0.94 -3.62
N LEU A 50 -8.52 1.58 -4.51
CA LEU A 50 -8.07 2.72 -5.29
C LEU A 50 -9.03 3.90 -5.17
N ASP A 51 -8.56 4.98 -4.55
CA ASP A 51 -9.23 6.29 -4.60
C ASP A 51 -8.68 7.12 -5.78
N ASN A 52 -9.23 6.89 -6.98
CA ASN A 52 -8.83 7.57 -8.21
C ASN A 52 -9.55 8.92 -8.40
N GLY A 53 -8.80 9.97 -8.72
CA GLY A 53 -9.33 11.32 -8.89
C GLY A 53 -9.74 12.02 -7.59
N ARG A 54 -9.34 11.50 -6.42
CA ARG A 54 -9.68 12.06 -5.11
C ARG A 54 -8.52 12.85 -4.53
N ARG A 55 -8.76 14.13 -4.23
CA ARG A 55 -7.79 15.00 -3.54
C ARG A 55 -7.50 14.48 -2.13
N SER A 56 -6.37 14.90 -1.54
CA SER A 56 -6.18 14.79 -0.10
C SER A 56 -7.20 15.66 0.65
N GLY A 57 -7.71 15.18 1.78
CA GLY A 57 -8.62 15.92 2.66
C GLY A 57 -10.11 15.86 2.29
N VAL A 58 -10.48 15.12 1.24
CA VAL A 58 -11.88 14.74 0.97
C VAL A 58 -12.13 13.30 1.40
N ALA A 59 -13.39 12.87 1.40
CA ALA A 59 -13.74 11.47 1.67
C ALA A 59 -13.00 10.52 0.71
N LEU A 60 -12.42 9.46 1.28
CA LEU A 60 -11.64 8.43 0.61
C LEU A 60 -12.37 7.08 0.81
N PRO A 61 -13.43 6.81 0.03
CA PRO A 61 -14.31 5.67 0.28
C PRO A 61 -13.58 4.33 0.24
N GLN A 62 -12.53 4.18 -0.58
CA GLN A 62 -11.77 2.94 -0.62
C GLN A 62 -10.81 2.81 0.56
N LEU A 63 -10.27 3.91 1.07
CA LEU A 63 -9.55 3.91 2.35
C LEU A 63 -10.47 3.53 3.53
N ASP A 64 -11.72 3.99 3.51
CA ASP A 64 -12.70 3.65 4.54
C ASP A 64 -13.08 2.16 4.48
N ALA A 65 -13.33 1.63 3.28
CA ALA A 65 -13.60 0.20 3.08
C ALA A 65 -12.42 -0.67 3.55
N LEU A 66 -11.19 -0.27 3.20
CA LEU A 66 -9.99 -0.94 3.67
C LEU A 66 -9.85 -0.89 5.20
N SER A 67 -10.11 0.26 5.81
CA SER A 67 -10.06 0.41 7.27
C SER A 67 -11.07 -0.51 7.96
N ALA A 68 -12.25 -0.71 7.37
CA ALA A 68 -13.24 -1.67 7.88
C ALA A 68 -12.75 -3.11 7.80
N LEU A 69 -12.10 -3.52 6.70
CA LEU A 69 -11.52 -4.86 6.56
C LEU A 69 -10.38 -5.11 7.56
N VAL A 70 -9.51 -4.13 7.76
CA VAL A 70 -8.45 -4.22 8.77
C VAL A 70 -9.06 -4.34 10.16
N GLY A 71 -10.02 -3.48 10.50
CA GLY A 71 -10.70 -3.51 11.80
C GLY A 71 -11.49 -4.79 12.06
N ALA A 72 -11.97 -5.46 11.01
CA ALA A 72 -12.61 -6.76 11.12
C ALA A 72 -11.61 -7.93 11.28
N GLY A 73 -10.31 -7.68 11.10
CA GLY A 73 -9.25 -8.71 11.08
C GLY A 73 -9.14 -9.47 9.75
N TRP A 74 -9.77 -8.97 8.69
CA TRP A 74 -9.82 -9.60 7.37
C TRP A 74 -8.65 -9.17 6.49
N CYS A 75 -7.92 -8.12 6.89
CA CYS A 75 -6.73 -7.66 6.22
C CYS A 75 -5.63 -7.42 7.26
N GLU A 76 -4.52 -8.15 7.13
CA GLU A 76 -3.39 -8.04 8.06
C GLU A 76 -2.37 -7.00 7.57
N VAL A 77 -2.21 -6.86 6.24
CA VAL A 77 -1.17 -6.02 5.63
C VAL A 77 -1.74 -5.13 4.56
N VAL A 78 -1.41 -3.85 4.64
CA VAL A 78 -1.68 -2.85 3.62
C VAL A 78 -0.36 -2.45 2.95
N PHE A 79 -0.22 -2.81 1.68
CA PHE A 79 0.89 -2.41 0.85
C PHE A 79 0.60 -1.06 0.18
N VAL A 80 1.56 -0.14 0.25
CA VAL A 80 1.48 1.18 -0.37
C VAL A 80 2.79 1.52 -1.08
N PRO A 81 2.80 2.34 -2.15
CA PRO A 81 4.04 2.82 -2.75
C PRO A 81 4.77 3.85 -1.88
N GLY A 82 4.06 4.46 -0.94
CA GLY A 82 4.58 5.32 0.12
C GLY A 82 3.44 5.95 0.91
N LEU A 83 3.70 6.44 2.13
CA LEU A 83 2.62 6.97 3.00
C LEU A 83 1.84 8.15 2.39
N TRP A 84 2.44 8.87 1.43
CA TRP A 84 1.83 9.97 0.70
C TRP A 84 0.50 9.61 0.01
N VAL A 85 0.20 8.32 -0.21
CA VAL A 85 -1.11 7.90 -0.73
C VAL A 85 -2.26 8.22 0.22
N PHE A 86 -1.99 8.33 1.53
CA PHE A 86 -3.00 8.66 2.54
C PHE A 86 -3.27 10.16 2.61
N SER A 87 -2.22 10.99 2.56
CA SER A 87 -2.32 12.45 2.55
C SER A 87 -1.06 13.05 1.93
N VAL A 88 -1.18 14.25 1.37
CA VAL A 88 -0.01 15.05 0.98
C VAL A 88 0.66 15.69 2.20
N ASP A 89 -0.07 15.82 3.30
CA ASP A 89 0.49 16.20 4.59
C ASP A 89 1.08 14.96 5.29
N ASP A 90 2.36 15.03 5.65
CA ASP A 90 3.09 13.92 6.27
C ASP A 90 2.52 13.53 7.65
N GLY A 91 1.97 14.50 8.40
CA GLY A 91 1.34 14.28 9.70
C GLY A 91 0.08 13.44 9.55
N ASP A 92 -0.81 13.85 8.65
CA ASP A 92 -2.05 13.12 8.34
C ASP A 92 -1.77 11.73 7.77
N ALA A 93 -0.75 11.62 6.91
CA ALA A 93 -0.34 10.35 6.32
C ALA A 93 0.14 9.35 7.40
N ARG A 94 0.97 9.81 8.34
CA ARG A 94 1.41 9.01 9.49
C ARG A 94 0.26 8.68 10.43
N ALA A 95 -0.62 9.64 10.71
CA ALA A 95 -1.79 9.42 11.57
C ALA A 95 -2.71 8.33 11.00
N THR A 96 -2.88 8.31 9.68
CA THR A 96 -3.65 7.27 8.97
C THR A 96 -2.98 5.91 9.08
N ALA A 97 -1.66 5.82 8.86
CA ALA A 97 -0.93 4.56 8.99
C ALA A 97 -0.99 4.01 10.44
N GLU A 98 -0.84 4.88 11.44
CA GLU A 98 -0.99 4.51 12.85
C GLU A 98 -2.43 4.10 13.21
N ARG A 99 -3.44 4.68 12.56
CA ARG A 99 -4.84 4.23 12.72
C ARG A 99 -5.01 2.81 12.21
N LEU A 100 -4.53 2.49 11.00
CA LEU A 100 -4.57 1.13 10.45
C LEU A 100 -3.84 0.13 11.35
N LYS A 101 -2.70 0.54 11.91
CA LYS A 101 -1.96 -0.26 12.88
C LYS A 101 -2.76 -0.53 14.16
N ARG A 102 -3.40 0.50 14.74
CA ARG A 102 -4.26 0.34 15.92
C ARG A 102 -5.48 -0.54 15.66
N LEU A 103 -5.95 -0.63 14.41
CA LEU A 103 -7.04 -1.52 14.00
C LEU A 103 -6.59 -2.99 13.87
N GLY A 104 -5.31 -3.30 14.03
CA GLY A 104 -4.76 -4.66 13.95
C GLY A 104 -4.00 -4.97 12.67
N GLY A 105 -3.86 -4.02 11.75
CA GLY A 105 -3.09 -4.18 10.53
C GLY A 105 -1.62 -3.78 10.67
N ARG A 106 -0.87 -3.92 9.58
CA ARG A 106 0.43 -3.26 9.35
C ARG A 106 0.44 -2.58 7.99
N VAL A 107 1.20 -1.50 7.88
CA VAL A 107 1.44 -0.81 6.60
C VAL A 107 2.86 -1.08 6.15
N GLU A 108 3.02 -1.56 4.91
CA GLU A 108 4.31 -1.81 4.29
C GLU A 108 4.48 -0.92 3.06
N GLU A 109 5.47 -0.03 3.09
CA GLU A 109 5.88 0.74 1.92
C GLU A 109 6.71 -0.14 0.98
N VAL A 110 6.33 -0.18 -0.29
CA VAL A 110 7.15 -0.79 -1.33
C VAL A 110 8.45 0.01 -1.45
N PRO A 111 9.62 -0.64 -1.44
CA PRO A 111 10.87 0.04 -1.63
C PRO A 111 10.87 0.76 -2.98
N ASP A 112 10.86 2.09 -2.97
CA ASP A 112 11.13 2.86 -4.19
C ASP A 112 12.65 2.88 -4.41
N PRO A 113 13.18 2.23 -5.47
CA PRO A 113 14.61 2.25 -5.76
C PRO A 113 15.15 3.68 -5.95
N ARG A 114 14.31 4.63 -6.41
CA ARG A 114 14.70 6.05 -6.55
C ARG A 114 14.75 6.78 -5.21
N ARG A 115 13.93 6.38 -4.23
CA ARG A 115 13.98 6.92 -2.87
C ARG A 115 15.15 6.29 -2.09
N ALA A 116 15.39 4.99 -2.23
CA ALA A 116 16.53 4.30 -1.63
C ALA A 116 17.88 4.87 -2.11
N ALA A 117 18.00 5.23 -3.39
CA ALA A 117 19.19 5.89 -3.93
C ALA A 117 19.43 7.30 -3.36
N ARG A 118 18.37 8.05 -3.04
CA ARG A 118 18.44 9.39 -2.43
C ARG A 118 18.76 9.38 -0.94
N SER A 119 18.55 8.25 -0.27
CA SER A 119 18.85 8.06 1.16
C SER A 119 20.24 7.50 1.43
N ARG A 120 21.02 7.11 0.40
CA ARG A 120 22.41 6.71 0.59
C ARG A 120 23.27 7.96 0.81
N PRO A 121 23.98 8.09 1.93
CA PRO A 121 24.99 9.12 2.05
C PRO A 121 25.99 8.93 0.91
N LEU A 122 26.30 10.01 0.19
CA LEU A 122 27.47 10.05 -0.68
C LEU A 122 28.68 9.77 0.23
N LEU A 123 29.13 8.53 0.27
CA LEU A 123 30.45 8.19 0.79
C LEU A 123 31.42 9.03 -0.04
N ARG A 124 31.91 10.12 0.56
CA ARG A 124 32.98 10.92 0.00
C ARG A 124 34.17 9.98 -0.16
N SER A 125 34.46 9.61 -1.41
CA SER A 125 35.74 9.03 -1.77
C SER A 125 36.81 10.07 -1.44
N GLY A 126 37.45 9.89 -0.29
CA GLY A 126 38.69 10.57 0.03
C GLY A 126 39.76 10.07 -0.93
N THR A 127 40.32 11.01 -1.69
CA THR A 127 41.58 10.90 -2.41
C THR A 127 42.68 10.43 -1.48
N GLY A 128 43.36 9.35 -1.86
CA GLY A 128 44.69 8.98 -1.42
C GLY A 128 45.60 8.92 -2.64
#